data_AF-A0A1F7ULN8-F1
#
_entry.id   AF-A0A1F7ULN8-F1
#
_cell.length_a   1.000
_cell.length_b   1.000
_cell.length_c   1.000
_cell.angle_alpha   90.00
_cell.angle_beta   90.00
_cell.angle_gamma   90.00
#
_symmetry.space_group_name_H-M   'P 1'
#
loop_
_entity.id
_entity.type
_entity.pdbx_description
1 polymer ?
#
loop_
_entity_poly.entity_id
_entity_poly.type
_entity_poly.pdbx_seq_one_letter_code
_entity_poly.pdbx_strand_id
1 'polypeptide(L)'
;MKPNIQPWDRVARVLFGVIVAYAAYTLFENPVARVLAALGALFTLAEGITGVCYLQRHLGIRSIAEGMRKDPILILLTVQLVFAYEWWSSGWEKVTNPLFADGLPKTFAAFASNNPFPWVKNFLTTIATPNAATFALLVTWGALAAGIALFAAAALYAYSKNAKMKRWMVALSLAALIGGMLLNATYFFSAGWTGPGTKGMNVVMFWIQAMLVYAYGSWLAEERR
;
A
#
# COMPACT_ATOMS: atom_id res chain seq x y z
N MET A 1 -25.61 21.52 -4.30
CA MET A 1 -24.49 21.66 -5.28
C MET A 1 -24.86 20.90 -6.56
N LYS A 2 -24.42 21.34 -7.74
CA LYS A 2 -24.71 20.62 -8.99
C LYS A 2 -23.89 19.32 -9.08
N PRO A 3 -24.47 18.20 -9.54
CA PRO A 3 -23.73 16.97 -9.82
C PRO A 3 -22.56 17.21 -10.79
N ASN A 4 -21.42 16.55 -10.57
CA ASN A 4 -20.21 16.71 -11.38
C ASN A 4 -19.55 15.39 -11.79
N ILE A 5 -20.26 14.27 -11.67
CA ILE A 5 -19.78 12.94 -12.04
C ILE A 5 -20.77 12.25 -12.98
N GLN A 6 -20.25 11.40 -13.86
CA GLN A 6 -21.04 10.71 -14.89
C GLN A 6 -21.97 9.64 -14.28
N PRO A 7 -23.06 9.25 -14.97
CA PRO A 7 -23.97 8.21 -14.48
C PRO A 7 -23.28 6.90 -14.10
N TRP A 8 -22.31 6.44 -14.91
CA TRP A 8 -21.52 5.25 -14.60
C TRP A 8 -20.69 5.42 -13.32
N ASP A 9 -20.00 6.55 -13.16
CA ASP A 9 -19.20 6.84 -11.96
C ASP A 9 -20.08 6.81 -10.69
N ARG A 10 -21.36 7.21 -10.78
CA ARG A 10 -22.32 7.10 -9.67
C ARG A 10 -22.60 5.66 -9.31
N VAL A 11 -22.93 4.82 -10.29
CA VAL A 11 -23.21 3.40 -10.08
C VAL A 11 -22.00 2.69 -9.48
N ALA A 12 -20.82 2.90 -10.08
CA ALA A 12 -19.57 2.33 -9.57
C ALA A 12 -19.33 2.72 -8.11
N ARG A 13 -19.50 4.00 -7.76
CA ARG A 13 -19.33 4.47 -6.36
C ARG A 13 -20.33 3.86 -5.40
N VAL A 14 -21.60 3.71 -5.78
CA VAL A 14 -22.58 3.04 -4.91
C VAL A 14 -22.16 1.59 -4.66
N LEU A 15 -21.81 0.85 -5.72
CA LEU A 15 -21.38 -0.55 -5.60
C LEU A 15 -20.11 -0.67 -4.76
N PHE A 16 -19.07 0.11 -5.05
CA PHE A 16 -17.84 0.11 -4.27
C PHE A 16 -18.09 0.53 -2.82
N GLY A 17 -18.94 1.52 -2.57
CA GLY A 17 -19.31 1.94 -1.23
C GLY A 17 -19.96 0.81 -0.43
N VAL A 18 -20.86 0.04 -1.03
CA VAL A 18 -21.47 -1.15 -0.40
C VAL A 18 -20.41 -2.22 -0.12
N ILE A 19 -19.54 -2.50 -1.09
CA ILE A 19 -18.46 -3.50 -0.93
C ILE A 19 -17.52 -3.10 0.21
N VAL A 20 -17.10 -1.84 0.28
CA VAL A 20 -16.21 -1.34 1.34
C VAL A 20 -16.93 -1.32 2.69
N ALA A 21 -18.22 -1.00 2.73
CA ALA A 21 -19.01 -1.10 3.97
C ALA A 21 -19.08 -2.54 4.49
N TYR A 22 -19.32 -3.50 3.60
CA TYR A 22 -19.31 -4.92 3.94
C TYR A 22 -17.91 -5.37 4.41
N ALA A 23 -16.85 -4.96 3.70
CA ALA A 23 -15.48 -5.25 4.10
C ALA A 23 -15.15 -4.65 5.47
N ALA A 24 -15.54 -3.41 5.75
CA ALA A 24 -15.39 -2.78 7.06
C ALA A 24 -16.05 -3.62 8.17
N TYR A 25 -17.25 -4.14 7.91
CA TYR A 25 -17.98 -4.97 8.86
C TYR A 25 -17.36 -6.36 9.06
N THR A 26 -16.83 -6.98 8.00
CA THR A 26 -16.48 -8.42 8.00
C THR A 26 -15.00 -8.75 7.91
N LEU A 27 -14.20 -7.95 7.19
CA LEU A 27 -12.82 -8.29 6.81
C LEU A 27 -11.77 -7.54 7.64
N PHE A 28 -12.02 -6.29 8.02
CA PHE A 28 -11.04 -5.52 8.78
C PHE A 28 -11.08 -5.87 10.26
N GLU A 29 -10.05 -6.59 10.74
CA GLU A 29 -9.87 -6.90 12.16
C GLU A 29 -9.31 -5.70 12.94
N ASN A 30 -8.44 -4.91 12.31
CA ASN A 30 -7.88 -3.70 12.90
C ASN A 30 -8.99 -2.64 13.13
N PRO A 31 -9.20 -2.15 14.37
CA PRO A 31 -10.29 -1.23 14.68
C PRO A 31 -10.15 0.12 13.97
N VAL A 32 -8.93 0.61 13.80
CA VAL A 32 -8.66 1.86 13.07
C VAL A 32 -8.96 1.68 11.59
N ALA A 33 -8.50 0.57 10.99
CA ALA A 33 -8.80 0.26 9.59
C ALA A 33 -10.31 0.12 9.35
N ARG A 34 -11.02 -0.55 10.27
CA ARG A 34 -12.48 -0.72 10.24
C ARG A 34 -13.20 0.62 10.23
N VAL A 35 -12.84 1.54 11.13
CA VAL A 35 -13.44 2.88 11.19
C VAL A 35 -13.15 3.67 9.91
N LEU A 36 -11.89 3.67 9.46
CA LEU A 36 -11.50 4.40 8.24
C LEU A 36 -12.20 3.85 7.00
N ALA A 37 -12.31 2.52 6.87
CA ALA A 37 -13.04 1.88 5.78
C ALA A 37 -14.54 2.20 5.83
N ALA A 38 -15.16 2.18 7.02
CA ALA A 38 -16.56 2.54 7.18
C ALA A 38 -16.82 4.01 6.79
N LEU A 39 -15.98 4.93 7.24
CA LEU A 39 -16.07 6.34 6.84
C LEU A 39 -15.84 6.53 5.34
N GLY A 40 -14.86 5.84 4.76
CA GLY A 40 -14.60 5.84 3.32
C GLY A 40 -15.79 5.28 2.51
N ALA A 41 -16.44 4.24 3.02
CA ALA A 41 -17.64 3.67 2.42
C ALA A 41 -18.80 4.68 2.43
N LEU A 42 -19.09 5.28 3.59
CA LEU A 42 -20.13 6.30 3.74
C LEU A 42 -19.88 7.51 2.83
N PHE A 43 -18.64 7.97 2.76
CA PHE A 43 -18.24 9.05 1.86
C PHE A 43 -18.45 8.67 0.39
N THR A 44 -18.01 7.48 -0.02
CA THR A 44 -18.17 6.98 -1.39
C THR A 44 -19.64 6.81 -1.78
N LEU A 45 -20.46 6.28 -0.87
CA LEU A 45 -21.91 6.19 -1.03
C LEU A 45 -22.55 7.57 -1.18
N ALA A 46 -22.17 8.53 -0.32
CA ALA A 46 -22.66 9.90 -0.40
C ALA A 46 -22.31 10.55 -1.74
N GLU A 47 -21.08 10.39 -2.25
CA GLU A 47 -20.68 10.90 -3.57
C GLU A 47 -21.49 10.22 -4.71
N GLY A 48 -21.75 8.91 -4.62
CA GLY A 48 -22.57 8.17 -5.59
C GLY A 48 -24.03 8.62 -5.61
N ILE A 49 -24.66 8.77 -4.44
CA ILE A 49 -26.05 9.19 -4.28
C ILE A 49 -26.23 10.63 -4.73
N THR A 50 -25.42 11.56 -4.22
CA THR A 50 -25.53 13.00 -4.52
C THR A 50 -25.03 13.35 -5.92
N GLY A 51 -24.20 12.51 -6.52
CA GLY A 51 -23.53 12.80 -7.79
C GLY A 51 -22.47 13.90 -7.67
N VAL A 52 -22.02 14.21 -6.45
CA VAL A 52 -20.99 15.23 -6.19
C VAL A 52 -19.71 14.54 -5.75
N CYS A 53 -18.63 14.69 -6.52
CA CYS A 53 -17.29 14.27 -6.09
C CYS A 53 -16.39 15.48 -5.89
N TYR A 54 -15.89 15.61 -4.66
CA TYR A 54 -15.02 16.72 -4.27
C TYR A 54 -13.66 16.66 -4.97
N LEU A 55 -13.09 15.45 -5.05
CA LEU A 55 -11.78 15.26 -5.67
C LEU A 55 -11.82 15.53 -7.18
N GLN A 56 -12.83 15.03 -7.91
CA GLN A 56 -12.97 15.31 -9.35
C GLN A 56 -13.15 16.82 -9.60
N ARG A 57 -13.86 17.53 -8.72
CA ARG A 57 -13.99 18.99 -8.81
C ARG A 57 -12.66 19.69 -8.57
N HIS A 58 -11.90 19.29 -7.55
CA HIS A 58 -10.57 19.83 -7.25
C HIS A 58 -9.61 19.64 -8.41
N LEU A 59 -9.62 18.45 -9.02
CA LEU A 59 -8.80 18.07 -10.17
C LEU A 59 -9.28 18.68 -11.49
N GLY A 60 -10.49 19.26 -11.53
CA GLY A 60 -11.07 19.79 -12.76
C GLY A 60 -11.33 18.72 -13.83
N ILE A 61 -11.67 17.49 -13.42
CA ILE A 61 -11.99 16.38 -14.32
C ILE A 61 -13.47 16.03 -14.25
N ARG A 62 -14.07 15.63 -15.37
CA ARG A 62 -15.50 15.27 -15.47
C ARG A 62 -15.77 13.77 -15.39
N SER A 63 -14.72 12.96 -15.54
CA SER A 63 -14.79 11.50 -15.49
C SER A 63 -13.43 10.91 -15.12
N ILE A 64 -13.42 9.66 -14.67
CA ILE A 64 -12.17 8.90 -14.43
C ILE A 64 -11.37 8.73 -15.73
N ALA A 65 -12.03 8.46 -16.85
CA ALA A 65 -11.39 8.31 -18.15
C ALA A 65 -10.71 9.62 -18.64
N GLU A 66 -11.23 10.78 -18.27
CA GLU A 66 -10.55 12.06 -18.51
C GLU A 66 -9.32 12.22 -17.59
N GLY A 67 -9.46 11.88 -16.31
CA GLY A 67 -8.34 11.86 -15.36
C GLY A 67 -7.18 10.98 -15.84
N MET A 68 -7.49 9.77 -16.32
CA MET A 68 -6.51 8.85 -16.90
C MET A 68 -5.72 9.45 -18.06
N ARG A 69 -6.38 10.25 -18.90
CA ARG A 69 -5.73 10.87 -20.07
C ARG A 69 -4.89 12.09 -19.69
N LYS A 70 -5.36 12.87 -18.70
CA LYS A 70 -4.69 14.11 -18.26
C LYS A 70 -3.50 13.85 -17.35
N ASP A 71 -3.65 12.95 -16.39
CA ASP A 71 -2.65 12.66 -15.37
C ASP A 71 -2.75 11.18 -14.97
N PRO A 72 -2.18 10.26 -15.78
CA PRO A 72 -2.22 8.82 -15.54
C PRO A 72 -1.72 8.41 -14.15
N ILE A 73 -0.82 9.21 -13.55
CA ILE A 73 -0.27 8.96 -12.22
C ILE A 73 -1.38 8.92 -11.16
N LEU A 74 -2.46 9.70 -11.32
CA LEU A 74 -3.57 9.69 -10.37
C LEU A 74 -4.21 8.30 -10.22
N ILE A 75 -4.25 7.50 -11.29
CA ILE A 75 -4.79 6.13 -11.22
C ILE A 75 -3.77 5.16 -10.65
N LEU A 76 -2.48 5.31 -10.97
CA LEU A 76 -1.45 4.47 -10.37
C LEU A 76 -1.35 4.70 -8.85
N LEU A 77 -1.61 5.93 -8.39
CA LEU A 77 -1.67 6.25 -6.98
C LEU A 77 -2.80 5.50 -6.25
N THR A 78 -3.93 5.19 -6.90
CA THR A 78 -4.98 4.39 -6.25
C THR A 78 -4.56 2.93 -6.04
N VAL A 79 -3.80 2.37 -6.98
CA VAL A 79 -3.18 1.04 -6.83
C VAL A 79 -2.15 1.07 -5.69
N GLN A 80 -1.33 2.11 -5.63
CA GLN A 80 -0.38 2.33 -4.55
C GLN A 80 -1.05 2.39 -3.16
N LEU A 81 -2.24 2.98 -3.04
CA LEU A 81 -2.95 3.06 -1.76
C LEU A 81 -3.29 1.68 -1.16
N VAL A 82 -3.39 0.63 -1.98
CA VAL A 82 -3.53 -0.74 -1.49
C VAL A 82 -2.27 -1.17 -0.72
N PHE A 83 -1.09 -0.86 -1.25
CA PHE A 83 0.18 -1.11 -0.55
C PHE A 83 0.37 -0.19 0.65
N ALA A 84 -0.13 1.05 0.58
CA ALA A 84 -0.10 1.96 1.71
C ALA A 84 -0.84 1.35 2.91
N TYR A 85 -2.03 0.80 2.66
CA TYR A 85 -2.80 0.08 3.67
C TYR A 85 -2.08 -1.18 4.17
N GLU A 86 -1.61 -2.05 3.27
CA GLU A 86 -0.94 -3.31 3.64
C GLU A 86 0.26 -3.06 4.55
N TRP A 87 1.15 -2.14 4.18
CA TRP A 87 2.34 -1.83 4.98
C TRP A 87 2.01 -1.12 6.29
N TRP A 88 1.00 -0.24 6.29
CA TRP A 88 0.54 0.38 7.52
C TRP A 88 -0.08 -0.65 8.47
N SER A 89 -0.96 -1.53 8.00
CA SER A 89 -1.59 -2.58 8.84
C SER A 89 -0.54 -3.53 9.39
N SER A 90 0.34 -4.02 8.52
CA SER A 90 1.44 -4.90 8.87
C SER A 90 2.39 -4.28 9.90
N GLY A 91 2.72 -2.99 9.77
CA GLY A 91 3.52 -2.27 10.76
C GLY A 91 2.76 -2.04 12.07
N TRP A 92 1.51 -1.62 11.99
CA TRP A 92 0.65 -1.33 13.14
C TRP A 92 0.47 -2.56 14.03
N GLU A 93 0.14 -3.72 13.46
CA GLU A 93 -0.02 -4.97 14.19
C GLU A 93 1.24 -5.34 14.98
N LYS A 94 2.43 -5.06 14.42
CA LYS A 94 3.71 -5.30 15.07
C LYS A 94 3.98 -4.31 16.21
N VAL A 95 3.59 -3.04 16.05
CA VAL A 95 3.69 -2.02 17.10
C VAL A 95 2.77 -2.36 18.28
N THR A 96 1.54 -2.80 17.99
CA THR A 96 0.53 -3.07 19.02
C THR A 96 0.64 -4.45 19.65
N ASN A 97 1.43 -5.35 19.08
CA ASN A 97 1.65 -6.69 19.62
C ASN A 97 2.93 -6.70 20.47
N PRO A 98 2.83 -6.69 21.82
CA PRO A 98 4.01 -6.69 22.68
C PRO A 98 4.88 -7.95 22.53
N LEU A 99 4.30 -9.04 22.00
CA LEU A 99 5.00 -10.32 21.79
C LEU A 99 5.73 -10.40 20.44
N PHE A 100 5.60 -9.40 19.57
CA PHE A 100 6.19 -9.48 18.23
C PHE A 100 7.72 -9.55 18.28
N ALA A 101 8.36 -8.63 19.02
CA ALA A 101 9.83 -8.58 19.12
C ALA A 101 10.38 -9.84 19.81
N ASP A 102 9.78 -10.24 20.92
CA ASP A 102 10.20 -11.41 21.71
C ASP A 102 9.96 -12.73 20.96
N GLY A 103 8.93 -12.78 20.09
CA GLY A 103 8.63 -13.93 19.26
C GLY A 103 9.48 -14.04 17.99
N LEU A 104 10.25 -13.01 17.64
CA LEU A 104 10.97 -12.96 16.37
C LEU A 104 12.11 -14.00 16.26
N PRO A 105 12.93 -14.27 17.30
CA PRO A 105 13.92 -15.35 17.25
C PRO A 105 13.31 -16.72 16.91
N LYS A 106 12.17 -17.03 17.53
CA LYS A 106 11.43 -18.29 17.26
C LYS A 106 10.91 -18.32 15.83
N THR A 107 10.45 -17.18 15.31
CA THR A 107 10.00 -17.04 13.92
C THR A 107 11.14 -17.27 12.94
N PHE A 108 12.32 -16.70 13.18
CA PHE A 108 13.51 -16.95 12.35
C PHE A 108 13.96 -18.42 12.38
N ALA A 109 13.96 -19.05 13.56
CA ALA A 109 14.26 -20.47 13.67
C ALA A 109 13.25 -21.33 12.88
N ALA A 110 11.96 -21.00 12.97
CA ALA A 110 10.92 -21.65 12.19
C ALA A 110 11.16 -21.47 10.69
N PHE A 111 11.42 -20.25 10.22
CA PHE A 111 11.72 -19.94 8.82
C PHE A 111 12.99 -20.62 8.30
N ALA A 112 13.98 -20.87 9.16
CA ALA A 112 15.21 -21.56 8.78
C ALA A 112 15.04 -23.08 8.67
N SER A 113 14.16 -23.69 9.48
CA SER A 113 14.04 -25.16 9.63
C SER A 113 13.98 -25.93 8.31
N ASN A 114 12.98 -25.63 7.46
CA ASN A 114 12.77 -26.28 6.17
C ASN A 114 12.94 -25.32 4.98
N ASN A 115 13.71 -24.23 5.15
CA ASN A 115 13.95 -23.29 4.06
C ASN A 115 14.66 -24.00 2.88
N PRO A 116 14.23 -23.83 1.62
CA PRO A 116 14.94 -24.44 0.49
C PRO A 116 16.25 -23.73 0.13
N PHE A 117 16.52 -22.54 0.68
CA PHE A 117 17.68 -21.72 0.34
C PHE A 117 18.74 -21.75 1.47
N PRO A 118 19.89 -22.43 1.27
CA PRO A 118 20.91 -22.56 2.32
C PRO A 118 21.47 -21.21 2.80
N TRP A 119 21.63 -20.24 1.90
CA TRP A 119 22.11 -18.90 2.24
C TRP A 119 21.11 -18.14 3.13
N VAL A 120 19.80 -18.35 2.93
CA VAL A 120 18.76 -17.76 3.80
C VAL A 120 18.80 -18.41 5.17
N LYS A 121 18.93 -19.74 5.25
CA LYS A 121 19.09 -20.42 6.55
C LYS A 121 20.26 -19.83 7.31
N ASN A 122 21.41 -19.74 6.67
CA ASN A 122 22.62 -19.21 7.29
C ASN A 122 22.42 -17.76 7.75
N PHE A 123 21.84 -16.89 6.91
CA PHE A 123 21.51 -15.52 7.30
C PHE A 123 20.58 -15.46 8.51
N LEU A 124 19.50 -16.26 8.49
CA LEU A 124 18.52 -16.30 9.58
C LEU A 124 19.17 -16.74 10.88
N THR A 125 19.97 -17.81 10.87
CA THR A 125 20.54 -18.38 12.10
C THR A 125 21.75 -17.62 12.62
N THR A 126 22.57 -17.03 11.74
CA THR A 126 23.85 -16.40 12.15
C THR A 126 23.79 -14.88 12.26
N ILE A 127 22.88 -14.21 11.54
CA ILE A 127 22.77 -12.75 11.53
C ILE A 127 21.43 -12.31 12.10
N ALA A 128 20.31 -12.82 11.57
CA ALA A 128 18.99 -12.33 11.96
C ALA A 128 18.61 -12.70 13.40
N THR A 129 18.79 -13.97 13.80
CA THR A 129 18.47 -14.45 15.15
C THR A 129 19.25 -13.74 16.26
N PRO A 130 20.59 -13.57 16.17
CA PRO A 130 21.33 -12.82 17.20
C PRO A 130 20.96 -11.33 17.28
N ASN A 131 20.48 -10.75 16.17
CA ASN A 131 20.11 -9.33 16.06
C ASN A 131 18.59 -9.13 16.01
N ALA A 132 17.80 -10.06 16.56
CA ALA A 132 16.36 -10.09 16.39
C ALA A 132 15.67 -8.80 16.85
N ALA A 133 16.10 -8.20 17.97
CA ALA A 133 15.55 -6.93 18.43
C ALA A 133 15.71 -5.80 17.40
N THR A 134 16.87 -5.72 16.74
CA THR A 134 17.12 -4.74 15.67
C THR A 134 16.25 -5.01 14.45
N PHE A 135 16.13 -6.27 14.02
CA PHE A 135 15.25 -6.62 12.91
C PHE A 135 13.77 -6.38 13.23
N ALA A 136 13.34 -6.58 14.48
CA ALA A 136 12.00 -6.26 14.92
C ALA A 136 11.70 -4.77 14.75
N LEU A 137 12.63 -3.89 15.16
CA LEU A 137 12.51 -2.45 14.95
C LEU A 137 12.49 -2.09 13.47
N LEU A 138 13.44 -2.60 12.68
CA LEU A 138 13.57 -2.28 11.26
C LEU A 138 12.32 -2.70 10.47
N VAL A 139 11.82 -3.92 10.68
CA VAL A 139 10.65 -4.42 9.97
C VAL A 139 9.37 -3.71 10.41
N THR A 140 9.21 -3.45 11.71
CA THR A 140 8.02 -2.78 12.25
C THR A 140 7.92 -1.34 11.76
N TRP A 141 8.97 -0.55 11.97
CA TRP A 141 8.98 0.86 11.62
C TRP A 141 9.19 1.08 10.13
N GLY A 142 9.92 0.19 9.44
CA GLY A 142 10.06 0.24 7.99
C GLY A 142 8.73 0.02 7.26
N ALA A 143 7.94 -0.97 7.69
CA ALA A 143 6.60 -1.19 7.14
C ALA A 143 5.69 0.01 7.42
N LEU A 144 5.63 0.50 8.67
CA LEU A 144 4.79 1.64 9.01
C LEU A 144 5.18 2.92 8.25
N ALA A 145 6.48 3.20 8.15
CA ALA A 145 7.00 4.35 7.40
C ALA A 145 6.69 4.24 5.90
N ALA A 146 6.83 3.05 5.30
CA ALA A 146 6.46 2.83 3.91
C ALA A 146 4.96 3.07 3.68
N GLY A 147 4.09 2.53 4.56
CA GLY A 147 2.64 2.74 4.48
C GLY A 147 2.25 4.22 4.54
N ILE A 148 2.79 4.94 5.53
CA ILE A 148 2.55 6.39 5.70
C ILE A 148 3.09 7.18 4.51
N ALA A 149 4.31 6.88 4.05
CA ALA A 149 4.93 7.56 2.91
C ALA A 149 4.11 7.40 1.63
N LEU A 150 3.64 6.18 1.33
CA LEU A 150 2.82 5.91 0.15
C LEU A 150 1.46 6.63 0.22
N PHE A 151 0.82 6.63 1.39
CA PHE A 151 -0.44 7.35 1.59
C PHE A 151 -0.26 8.87 1.45
N ALA A 152 0.70 9.43 2.19
CA ALA A 152 0.96 10.87 2.19
C ALA A 152 1.37 11.36 0.80
N ALA A 153 2.20 10.60 0.09
CA ALA A 153 2.56 10.91 -1.29
C ALA A 153 1.35 10.96 -2.22
N ALA A 154 0.44 9.97 -2.14
CA ALA A 154 -0.76 9.94 -2.96
C ALA A 154 -1.69 11.14 -2.66
N ALA A 155 -1.94 11.41 -1.38
CA ALA A 155 -2.79 12.53 -0.96
C ALA A 155 -2.19 13.87 -1.39
N LEU A 156 -0.92 14.11 -1.07
CA LEU A 156 -0.24 15.37 -1.39
C LEU A 156 -0.06 15.56 -2.90
N TYR A 157 0.15 14.48 -3.67
CA TYR A 157 0.17 14.57 -5.13
C TYR A 157 -1.20 14.99 -5.67
N ALA A 158 -2.28 14.33 -5.23
CA ALA A 158 -3.63 14.59 -5.72
C ALA A 158 -4.12 16.00 -5.39
N TYR A 159 -3.75 16.54 -4.22
CA TYR A 159 -4.19 17.88 -3.80
C TYR A 159 -3.27 19.02 -4.23
N SER A 160 -2.01 18.75 -4.56
CA SER A 160 -1.06 19.79 -4.92
C SER A 160 -1.22 20.27 -6.36
N LYS A 161 -1.21 21.60 -6.54
CA LYS A 161 -1.07 22.26 -7.85
C LYS A 161 0.39 22.55 -8.20
N ASN A 162 1.32 22.34 -7.27
CA ASN A 162 2.73 22.63 -7.45
C ASN A 162 3.46 21.43 -8.07
N ALA A 163 3.98 21.59 -9.28
CA ALA A 163 4.70 20.54 -10.01
C ALA A 163 5.91 19.99 -9.26
N LYS A 164 6.68 20.85 -8.56
CA LYS A 164 7.83 20.43 -7.73
C LYS A 164 7.37 19.53 -6.58
N MET A 165 6.25 19.86 -5.94
CA MET A 165 5.69 19.03 -4.87
C MET A 165 5.24 17.67 -5.41
N LYS A 166 4.48 17.65 -6.52
CA LYS A 166 4.07 16.40 -7.18
C LYS A 166 5.28 15.50 -7.48
N ARG A 167 6.35 16.09 -8.02
CA ARG A 167 7.60 15.38 -8.31
C ARG A 167 8.24 14.76 -7.07
N TRP A 168 8.32 15.51 -5.97
CA TRP A 168 8.83 14.97 -4.70
C TRP A 168 7.96 13.84 -4.16
N MET A 169 6.63 13.92 -4.31
CA MET A 169 5.72 12.86 -3.85
C MET A 169 5.87 11.58 -4.69
N VAL A 170 6.08 11.69 -6.00
CA VAL A 170 6.39 10.52 -6.83
C VAL A 170 7.75 9.92 -6.46
N ALA A 171 8.78 10.75 -6.20
CA ALA A 171 10.08 10.28 -5.73
C ALA A 171 10.00 9.58 -4.36
N LEU A 172 9.20 10.11 -3.43
CA LEU A 172 8.92 9.47 -2.15
C LEU A 172 8.21 8.12 -2.33
N SER A 173 7.22 8.07 -3.24
CA SER A 173 6.52 6.83 -3.59
C SER A 173 7.49 5.78 -4.12
N LEU A 174 8.42 6.16 -5.00
CA LEU A 174 9.46 5.26 -5.51
C LEU A 174 10.30 4.65 -4.40
N ALA A 175 10.81 5.48 -3.49
CA ALA A 175 11.63 4.99 -2.38
C ALA A 175 10.88 3.98 -1.51
N ALA A 176 9.61 4.30 -1.17
CA ALA A 176 8.77 3.41 -0.37
C ALA A 176 8.38 2.12 -1.11
N LEU A 177 8.09 2.19 -2.42
CA LEU A 177 7.79 1.02 -3.24
C LEU A 177 9.01 0.10 -3.38
N ILE A 178 10.21 0.64 -3.60
CA ILE A 178 11.45 -0.14 -3.64
C ILE A 178 11.69 -0.82 -2.28
N GLY A 179 11.50 -0.10 -1.18
CA GLY A 179 11.56 -0.70 0.16
C GLY A 179 10.57 -1.86 0.33
N GLY A 180 9.32 -1.66 -0.11
CA GLY A 180 8.30 -2.71 -0.12
C GLY A 180 8.68 -3.93 -0.97
N MET A 181 9.28 -3.72 -2.15
CA MET A 181 9.75 -4.81 -3.02
C MET A 181 10.83 -5.63 -2.32
N LEU A 182 11.82 -4.99 -1.71
CA LEU A 182 12.89 -5.68 -0.98
C LEU A 182 12.34 -6.48 0.20
N LEU A 183 11.32 -5.95 0.90
CA LEU A 183 10.68 -6.65 2.00
C LEU A 183 9.87 -7.87 1.52
N ASN A 184 9.09 -7.73 0.45
CA ASN A 184 8.39 -8.86 -0.19
C ASN A 184 9.35 -9.95 -0.67
N ALA A 185 10.48 -9.57 -1.29
CA ALA A 185 11.51 -10.53 -1.69
C ALA A 185 12.09 -11.25 -0.47
N THR A 186 12.37 -10.53 0.62
CA THR A 186 12.87 -11.10 1.88
C THR A 186 11.89 -12.10 2.48
N TYR A 187 10.60 -11.78 2.52
CA TYR A 187 9.55 -12.67 2.98
C TYR A 187 9.33 -13.87 2.08
N PHE A 188 9.43 -13.71 0.76
CA PHE A 188 9.42 -14.83 -0.18
C PHE A 188 10.55 -15.82 0.12
N PHE A 189 11.79 -15.33 0.24
CA PHE A 189 12.94 -16.20 0.50
C PHE A 189 12.91 -16.82 1.89
N SER A 190 12.41 -16.10 2.89
CA SER A 190 12.38 -16.56 4.30
C SER A 190 11.22 -17.52 4.57
N ALA A 191 10.03 -17.19 4.07
CA ALA A 191 8.77 -17.83 4.46
C ALA A 191 7.95 -18.36 3.28
N GLY A 192 8.32 -18.10 2.03
CA GLY A 192 7.54 -18.55 0.87
C GLY A 192 7.39 -20.08 0.78
N TRP A 193 8.25 -20.86 1.42
CA TRP A 193 8.13 -22.31 1.48
C TRP A 193 7.05 -22.81 2.45
N THR A 194 6.54 -21.96 3.36
CA THR A 194 5.55 -22.38 4.37
C THR A 194 4.15 -22.61 3.80
N GLY A 195 3.88 -22.10 2.60
CA GLY A 195 2.63 -22.37 1.91
C GLY A 195 2.46 -21.56 0.61
N PRO A 196 1.57 -22.02 -0.29
CA PRO A 196 1.33 -21.35 -1.58
C PRO A 196 0.78 -19.93 -1.42
N GLY A 197 0.00 -19.65 -0.37
CA GLY A 197 -0.53 -18.31 -0.08
C GLY A 197 0.58 -17.30 0.25
N THR A 198 1.46 -17.66 1.19
CA THR A 198 2.63 -16.83 1.57
C THR A 198 3.55 -16.61 0.37
N LYS A 199 3.81 -17.66 -0.42
CA LYS A 199 4.60 -17.55 -1.65
C LYS A 199 3.96 -16.60 -2.65
N GLY A 200 2.69 -16.86 -2.99
CA GLY A 200 1.96 -16.15 -4.05
C GLY A 200 1.78 -14.67 -3.73
N MET A 201 1.40 -14.34 -2.50
CA MET A 201 1.18 -12.96 -2.08
C MET A 201 2.45 -12.10 -2.26
N ASN A 202 3.59 -12.57 -1.77
CA ASN A 202 4.85 -11.83 -1.88
C ASN A 202 5.29 -11.65 -3.36
N VAL A 203 5.04 -12.65 -4.22
CA VAL A 203 5.34 -12.54 -5.66
C VAL A 203 4.43 -11.51 -6.34
N VAL A 204 3.12 -11.55 -6.08
CA VAL A 204 2.16 -10.61 -6.65
C VAL A 204 2.46 -9.18 -6.20
N MET A 205 2.67 -8.99 -4.90
CA MET A 205 3.00 -7.67 -4.34
C MET A 205 4.30 -7.12 -4.92
N PHE A 206 5.35 -7.95 -5.01
CA PHE A 206 6.62 -7.56 -5.62
C PHE A 206 6.44 -7.06 -7.05
N TRP A 207 5.73 -7.80 -7.90
CA TRP A 207 5.59 -7.44 -9.31
C TRP A 207 4.72 -6.21 -9.54
N ILE A 208 3.63 -6.05 -8.80
CA ILE A 208 2.81 -4.83 -8.92
C ILE A 208 3.62 -3.61 -8.44
N GLN A 209 4.37 -3.72 -7.35
CA GLN A 209 5.28 -2.65 -6.91
C GLN A 209 6.37 -2.36 -7.97
N ALA A 210 6.92 -3.39 -8.61
CA ALA A 210 7.88 -3.22 -9.70
C ALA A 210 7.29 -2.46 -10.89
N MET A 211 6.04 -2.75 -11.27
CA MET A 211 5.32 -2.02 -12.32
C MET A 211 5.11 -0.55 -11.96
N LEU A 212 4.72 -0.27 -10.71
CA LEU A 212 4.60 1.11 -10.21
C LEU A 212 5.95 1.83 -10.19
N VAL A 213 7.02 1.15 -9.77
CA VAL A 213 8.39 1.69 -9.78
C VAL A 213 8.82 2.05 -11.20
N TYR A 214 8.57 1.16 -12.16
CA TYR A 214 8.86 1.42 -13.56
C TYR A 214 8.08 2.64 -14.09
N ALA A 215 6.78 2.70 -13.84
CA ALA A 215 5.92 3.79 -14.31
C ALA A 215 6.34 5.15 -13.72
N TYR A 216 6.56 5.22 -12.40
CA TYR A 216 6.98 6.44 -11.73
C TYR A 216 8.40 6.85 -12.07
N GLY A 217 9.31 5.89 -12.22
CA GLY A 217 10.68 6.15 -12.67
C GLY A 217 10.71 6.75 -14.06
N SER A 218 9.89 6.21 -14.97
CA SER A 218 9.74 6.72 -16.34
C SER A 218 9.18 8.14 -16.34
N TRP A 219 8.11 8.38 -15.57
CA TRP A 219 7.51 9.72 -15.45
C TRP A 219 8.49 10.77 -14.91
N LEU A 220 9.27 10.43 -13.87
CA LEU A 220 10.29 11.33 -13.33
C LEU A 220 11.46 11.61 -14.28
N ALA A 221 11.75 10.68 -15.19
CA ALA A 221 12.83 10.81 -16.16
C ALA A 221 12.44 11.71 -17.34
N GLU A 222 11.19 11.64 -17.78
CA GLU A 222 10.67 12.46 -18.88
C GLU A 222 10.55 13.93 -18.47
N GLU A 223 10.07 14.23 -17.26
CA GLU A 223 9.94 15.59 -16.70
C GLU A 223 11.30 16.28 -16.39
N ARG A 224 12.43 15.65 -16.72
CA ARG A 224 13.77 16.27 -16.69
C ARG A 224 14.21 16.82 -18.04
N ARG A 225 13.56 16.41 -19.13
CA ARG A 225 13.81 16.87 -20.49
C ARG A 225 12.94 18.10 -20.76
#